data_AF-A0A4Q5PDX8-F1
#
_entry.id   AF-A0A4Q5PDX8-F1
#
_cell.length_a   1.000
_cell.length_b   1.000
_cell.length_c   1.000
_cell.angle_alpha   90.00
_cell.angle_beta   90.00
_cell.angle_gamma   90.00
#
_symmetry.space_group_name_H-M   'P 1'
#
loop_
_entity.id
_entity.type
_entity.pdbx_description
1 polymer ?
#
loop_
_entity_poly.entity_id
_entity_poly.type
_entity_poly.pdbx_seq_one_letter_code
_entity_poly.pdbx_strand_id
1 'polypeptide(L)'
;HYTRNIIKVEREKYLSLFVDESKENLQALNDYLLDLEKGSGDLHLLNDIFRVAHTLKGMSSTMGFKEMAELTHEMESLLDLLRNAQLAISSDIIDVLFLCLDNLEMIADNVISDYPKQIDTTNLMYRIKKFIKIGTGIAETEEKIISEERDHYLPQYNSEEKEVIKESMENGYFVSEIEVLLMKDSAMKAIRVYLILQAVEAKAKILRTTPDKEDLNNENFSRNFIITVIHTLPVEEIKNAILSIAEVVKVYSEEIKSSVIDNQSEVELLNIDEKSISYSDNEKMVLLEALEQNYKCYEIYVTFAPNTVMKSVRAAMIVNSIQDLNCQIIKSIPSANDLMNYGNEDYFVISVISEIDEDPIK
;
A
#
# COMPACT_ATOMS: atom_id res chain seq x y z
N HIS A 1 34.50 26.00 -34.71
CA HIS A 1 33.79 26.94 -33.81
C HIS A 1 32.41 27.32 -34.32
N TYR A 2 32.24 27.75 -35.58
CA TYR A 2 30.91 28.09 -36.15
C TYR A 2 29.87 26.96 -36.07
N THR A 3 30.20 25.75 -36.51
CA THR A 3 29.26 24.60 -36.49
C THR A 3 28.82 24.21 -35.07
N ARG A 4 29.70 24.40 -34.07
CA ARG A 4 29.42 24.07 -32.66
C ARG A 4 28.48 25.11 -32.01
N ASN A 5 28.55 26.37 -32.44
CA ASN A 5 27.62 27.42 -32.02
C ASN A 5 26.26 27.30 -32.68
N ILE A 6 26.19 26.93 -33.98
CA ILE A 6 24.91 26.70 -34.67
C ILE A 6 24.14 25.54 -34.02
N ILE A 7 24.80 24.40 -33.77
CA ILE A 7 24.19 23.24 -33.09
C ILE A 7 23.71 23.60 -31.67
N LYS A 8 24.40 24.50 -30.97
CA LYS A 8 24.01 24.96 -29.63
C LYS A 8 22.76 25.84 -29.68
N VAL A 9 22.73 26.81 -30.60
CA VAL A 9 21.58 27.72 -30.79
C VAL A 9 20.34 26.97 -31.30
N GLU A 10 20.51 26.01 -32.20
CA GLU A 10 19.40 25.17 -32.67
C GLU A 10 18.85 24.29 -31.54
N ARG A 11 19.71 23.69 -30.71
CA ARG A 11 19.29 22.91 -29.54
C ARG A 11 18.51 23.77 -28.54
N GLU A 12 19.01 24.96 -28.19
CA GLU A 12 18.33 25.88 -27.28
C GLU A 12 16.95 26.29 -27.81
N LYS A 13 16.82 26.48 -29.13
CA LYS A 13 15.53 26.76 -29.77
C LYS A 13 14.56 25.57 -29.66
N TYR A 14 15.00 24.35 -29.94
CA TYR A 14 14.15 23.16 -29.80
C TYR A 14 13.73 22.90 -28.35
N LEU A 15 14.62 23.18 -27.38
CA LEU A 15 14.31 23.09 -25.95
C LEU A 15 13.25 24.12 -25.55
N SER A 16 13.38 25.37 -25.99
CA SER A 16 12.36 26.41 -25.71
C SER A 16 10.99 26.04 -26.28
N LEU A 17 10.94 25.56 -27.53
CA LEU A 17 9.71 25.14 -28.17
C LEU A 17 9.07 23.94 -27.44
N PHE A 18 9.89 22.96 -27.05
CA PHE A 18 9.42 21.82 -26.27
C PHE A 18 8.80 22.27 -24.93
N VAL A 19 9.44 23.19 -24.22
CA VAL A 19 8.92 23.68 -22.92
C VAL A 19 7.62 24.46 -23.12
N ASP A 20 7.55 25.33 -24.13
CA ASP A 20 6.34 26.10 -24.43
C ASP A 20 5.17 25.16 -24.77
N GLU A 21 5.37 24.21 -25.69
CA GLU A 21 4.35 23.20 -26.03
C GLU A 21 3.98 22.32 -24.83
N SER A 22 4.96 21.96 -23.99
CA SER A 22 4.69 21.17 -22.78
C SER A 22 3.82 21.94 -21.80
N LYS A 23 4.08 23.24 -21.60
CA LYS A 23 3.28 24.09 -20.69
C LYS A 23 1.85 24.29 -21.19
N GLU A 24 1.66 24.46 -22.50
CA GLU A 24 0.32 24.52 -23.08
C GLU A 24 -0.46 23.21 -22.85
N ASN A 25 0.19 22.06 -23.05
CA ASN A 25 -0.42 20.76 -22.78
C ASN A 25 -0.69 20.53 -21.28
N LEU A 26 0.23 20.91 -20.39
CA LEU A 26 0.06 20.78 -18.95
C LEU A 26 -1.06 21.67 -18.42
N GLN A 27 -1.21 22.89 -18.94
CA GLN A 27 -2.34 23.75 -18.61
C GLN A 27 -3.67 23.13 -19.05
N ALA A 28 -3.72 22.59 -20.28
CA ALA A 28 -4.92 21.89 -20.75
C ALA A 28 -5.25 20.67 -19.89
N LEU A 29 -4.21 19.89 -19.50
CA LEU A 29 -4.35 18.74 -18.61
C LEU A 29 -4.93 19.15 -17.26
N ASN A 30 -4.43 20.24 -16.66
CA ASN A 30 -4.95 20.80 -15.41
C ASN A 30 -6.44 21.15 -15.50
N ASP A 31 -6.82 21.87 -16.55
CA ASP A 31 -8.21 22.29 -16.75
C ASP A 31 -9.14 21.07 -16.87
N TYR A 32 -8.73 20.05 -17.61
CA TYR A 32 -9.49 18.81 -17.73
C TYR A 32 -9.55 18.00 -16.43
N LEU A 33 -8.48 17.95 -15.64
CA LEU A 33 -8.48 17.28 -14.33
C LEU A 33 -9.40 17.98 -13.32
N LEU A 34 -9.45 19.32 -13.32
CA LEU A 34 -10.38 20.08 -12.49
C LEU A 34 -11.84 19.82 -12.88
N ASP A 35 -12.12 19.67 -14.17
CA ASP A 35 -13.48 19.31 -14.62
C ASP A 35 -13.82 17.85 -14.27
N LEU A 36 -12.83 16.96 -14.31
CA LEU A 36 -12.98 15.56 -13.89
C LEU A 36 -13.35 15.48 -12.39
N GLU A 37 -12.67 16.27 -11.56
CA GLU A 37 -12.92 16.38 -10.12
C GLU A 37 -14.34 16.88 -9.78
N LYS A 38 -14.86 17.84 -10.55
CA LYS A 38 -16.23 18.38 -10.39
C LYS A 38 -17.35 17.40 -10.75
N GLY A 39 -17.02 16.16 -11.13
CA GLY A 39 -17.97 15.10 -11.43
C GLY A 39 -18.39 15.01 -12.90
N SER A 40 -17.65 15.65 -13.81
CA SER A 40 -17.90 15.56 -15.27
C SER A 40 -17.16 14.39 -15.94
N GLY A 41 -17.00 13.27 -15.22
CA GLY A 41 -16.30 12.04 -15.63
C GLY A 41 -16.93 11.25 -16.79
N ASP A 42 -17.47 11.96 -17.78
CA ASP A 42 -17.81 11.48 -19.10
C ASP A 42 -16.55 10.92 -19.80
N LEU A 43 -16.74 9.81 -20.53
CA LEU A 43 -15.76 9.18 -21.40
C LEU A 43 -15.07 10.17 -22.36
N HIS A 44 -15.75 11.24 -22.80
CA HIS A 44 -15.19 12.30 -23.62
C HIS A 44 -14.04 13.02 -22.91
N LEU A 45 -14.25 13.43 -21.66
CA LEU A 45 -13.23 14.13 -20.87
C LEU A 45 -12.01 13.25 -20.61
N LEU A 46 -12.23 11.97 -20.26
CA LEU A 46 -11.14 10.99 -20.12
C LEU A 46 -10.33 10.82 -21.40
N ASN A 47 -10.99 10.87 -22.57
CA ASN A 47 -10.30 10.80 -23.85
C ASN A 47 -9.43 12.03 -24.15
N ASP A 48 -9.91 13.22 -23.77
CA ASP A 48 -9.15 14.46 -23.94
C ASP A 48 -7.90 14.46 -23.03
N ILE A 49 -8.06 14.08 -21.76
CA ILE A 49 -6.95 13.89 -20.81
C ILE A 49 -5.93 12.88 -21.35
N PHE A 50 -6.40 11.72 -21.84
CA PHE A 50 -5.53 10.69 -22.41
C PHE A 50 -4.72 11.19 -23.61
N ARG A 51 -5.34 11.98 -24.51
CA ARG A 51 -4.66 12.53 -25.70
C ARG A 51 -3.55 13.49 -25.31
N VAL A 52 -3.79 14.36 -24.32
CA VAL A 52 -2.77 15.29 -23.82
C VAL A 52 -1.60 14.53 -23.21
N ALA A 53 -1.88 13.52 -22.36
CA ALA A 53 -0.84 12.66 -21.79
C ALA A 53 -0.01 11.93 -22.87
N HIS A 54 -0.67 11.39 -23.90
CA HIS A 54 -0.02 10.70 -25.01
C HIS A 54 0.87 11.65 -25.85
N THR A 55 0.42 12.88 -26.10
CA THR A 55 1.21 13.91 -26.78
C THR A 55 2.46 14.27 -25.95
N LEU A 56 2.31 14.50 -24.64
CA LEU A 56 3.43 14.78 -23.73
C LEU A 56 4.45 13.63 -23.70
N LYS A 57 4.00 12.37 -23.69
CA LYS A 57 4.86 11.18 -23.83
C LYS A 57 5.65 11.18 -25.14
N GLY A 58 4.98 11.46 -26.26
CA GLY A 58 5.61 11.52 -27.58
C GLY A 58 6.68 12.60 -27.68
N MET A 59 6.38 13.80 -27.19
CA MET A 59 7.30 14.94 -27.16
C MET A 59 8.53 14.62 -26.29
N SER A 60 8.31 14.16 -25.06
CA SER A 60 9.39 13.85 -24.10
C SER A 60 10.29 12.70 -24.58
N SER A 61 9.70 11.65 -25.16
CA SER A 61 10.45 10.52 -25.75
C SER A 61 11.33 10.96 -26.92
N THR A 62 10.81 11.85 -27.78
CA THR A 62 11.54 12.39 -28.94
C THR A 62 12.73 13.26 -28.51
N MET A 63 12.56 14.04 -27.44
CA MET A 63 13.64 14.87 -26.87
C MET A 63 14.61 14.09 -25.97
N GLY A 64 14.26 12.85 -25.60
CA GLY A 64 15.07 11.98 -24.74
C GLY A 64 14.94 12.27 -23.25
N PHE A 65 13.88 12.94 -22.82
CA PHE A 65 13.58 13.22 -21.42
C PHE A 65 12.91 12.02 -20.75
N LYS A 66 13.75 11.10 -20.27
CA LYS A 66 13.32 9.79 -19.74
C LYS A 66 12.35 9.91 -18.57
N GLU A 67 12.64 10.76 -17.59
CA GLU A 67 11.81 10.93 -16.39
C GLU A 67 10.37 11.37 -16.75
N MET A 68 10.26 12.36 -17.66
CA MET A 68 8.96 12.82 -18.15
C MET A 68 8.24 11.75 -18.98
N ALA A 69 8.97 11.03 -19.84
CA ALA A 69 8.42 9.97 -20.68
C ALA A 69 7.90 8.78 -19.85
N GLU A 70 8.61 8.41 -18.78
CA GLU A 70 8.22 7.33 -17.87
C GLU A 70 6.97 7.73 -17.05
N LEU A 71 6.94 8.93 -16.49
CA LEU A 71 5.77 9.40 -15.73
C LEU A 71 4.52 9.54 -16.61
N THR A 72 4.65 10.13 -17.80
CA THR A 72 3.53 10.24 -18.76
C THR A 72 3.05 8.90 -19.27
N HIS A 73 3.94 7.92 -19.48
CA HIS A 73 3.56 6.56 -19.87
C HIS A 73 2.69 5.87 -18.80
N GLU A 74 3.05 6.02 -17.53
CA GLU A 74 2.33 5.39 -16.42
C GLU A 74 1.00 6.11 -16.14
N MET A 75 0.98 7.44 -16.29
CA MET A 75 -0.25 8.22 -16.30
C MET A 75 -1.20 7.80 -17.44
N GLU A 76 -0.67 7.62 -18.66
CA GLU A 76 -1.43 7.14 -19.83
C GLU A 76 -1.99 5.73 -19.58
N SER A 77 -1.22 4.84 -18.95
CA SER A 77 -1.64 3.48 -18.62
C SER A 77 -2.79 3.48 -17.61
N LEU A 78 -2.73 4.33 -16.58
CA LEU A 78 -3.82 4.51 -15.63
C LEU A 78 -5.09 5.07 -16.28
N LEU A 79 -4.95 6.08 -17.15
CA LEU A 79 -6.05 6.69 -17.89
C LEU A 79 -6.72 5.71 -18.87
N ASP A 80 -5.95 4.78 -19.45
CA ASP A 80 -6.50 3.75 -20.33
C ASP A 80 -7.46 2.81 -19.57
N LEU A 81 -7.12 2.43 -18.34
CA LEU A 81 -7.99 1.60 -17.50
C LEU A 81 -9.29 2.31 -17.13
N LEU A 82 -9.21 3.61 -16.81
CA LEU A 82 -10.40 4.44 -16.54
C LEU A 82 -11.31 4.52 -17.76
N ARG A 83 -10.74 4.76 -18.95
CA ARG A 83 -11.48 4.84 -20.20
C ARG A 83 -12.14 3.52 -20.59
N ASN A 84 -11.48 2.40 -20.31
CA ASN A 84 -11.99 1.05 -20.58
C ASN A 84 -12.96 0.55 -19.49
N ALA A 85 -13.32 1.39 -18.51
CA ALA A 85 -14.15 1.04 -17.35
C ALA A 85 -13.62 -0.16 -16.53
N GLN A 86 -12.31 -0.39 -16.61
CA GLN A 86 -11.58 -1.40 -15.84
C GLN A 86 -11.23 -0.88 -14.43
N LEU A 87 -11.23 0.43 -14.26
CA LEU A 87 -11.08 1.11 -12.98
C LEU A 87 -12.15 2.20 -12.88
N ALA A 88 -12.81 2.31 -11.73
CA ALA A 88 -13.74 3.40 -11.47
C ALA A 88 -12.97 4.67 -11.07
N ILE A 89 -13.45 5.85 -11.50
CA ILE A 89 -12.89 7.12 -11.04
C ILE A 89 -13.15 7.26 -9.53
N SER A 90 -12.12 7.54 -8.76
CA SER A 90 -12.18 7.83 -7.32
C SER A 90 -11.38 9.08 -6.99
N SER A 91 -11.62 9.67 -5.81
CA SER A 91 -10.84 10.82 -5.31
C SER A 91 -9.34 10.52 -5.30
N ASP A 92 -8.94 9.33 -4.83
CA ASP A 92 -7.52 8.94 -4.76
C ASP A 92 -6.83 8.90 -6.14
N ILE A 93 -7.57 8.51 -7.18
CA ILE A 93 -7.06 8.46 -8.55
C ILE A 93 -6.91 9.89 -9.10
N ILE A 94 -7.89 10.75 -8.83
CA ILE A 94 -7.82 12.17 -9.20
C ILE A 94 -6.62 12.85 -8.51
N ASP A 95 -6.41 12.60 -7.22
CA ASP A 95 -5.25 13.10 -6.47
C ASP A 95 -3.93 12.62 -7.07
N VAL A 96 -3.85 11.35 -7.50
CA VAL A 96 -2.66 10.82 -8.19
C VAL A 96 -2.44 11.50 -9.53
N LEU A 97 -3.49 11.80 -10.30
CA LEU A 97 -3.37 12.50 -11.58
C LEU A 97 -2.91 13.95 -11.39
N PHE A 98 -3.37 14.65 -10.35
CA PHE A 98 -2.85 15.98 -9.99
C PHE A 98 -1.38 15.92 -9.55
N LEU A 99 -0.99 14.92 -8.75
CA LEU A 99 0.43 14.73 -8.41
C LEU A 99 1.30 14.43 -9.64
N CYS A 100 0.76 13.74 -10.65
CA CYS A 100 1.44 13.57 -11.95
C CYS A 100 1.64 14.92 -12.64
N LEU A 101 0.60 15.73 -12.73
CA LEU A 101 0.66 17.08 -13.31
C LEU A 101 1.74 17.92 -12.61
N ASP A 102 1.71 18.02 -11.29
CA ASP A 102 2.68 18.80 -10.50
C ASP A 102 4.13 18.37 -10.80
N ASN A 103 4.37 17.05 -10.82
CA ASN A 103 5.70 16.52 -11.12
C ASN A 103 6.12 16.78 -12.58
N LEU A 104 5.19 16.69 -13.53
CA LEU A 104 5.46 16.99 -14.94
C LEU A 104 5.79 18.47 -15.14
N GLU A 105 5.12 19.38 -14.45
CA GLU A 105 5.45 20.82 -14.46
C GLU A 105 6.85 21.06 -13.91
N MET A 106 7.20 20.45 -12.78
CA MET A 106 8.53 20.53 -12.20
C MET A 106 9.61 19.98 -13.16
N ILE A 107 9.35 18.86 -13.82
CA ILE A 107 10.28 18.28 -14.82
C ILE A 107 10.42 19.23 -16.01
N ALA A 108 9.34 19.81 -16.52
CA ALA A 108 9.38 20.75 -17.65
C ALA A 108 10.18 22.01 -17.32
N ASP A 109 10.02 22.57 -16.12
CA ASP A 109 10.78 23.73 -15.65
C ASP A 109 12.27 23.42 -15.47
N ASN A 110 12.60 22.20 -15.05
CA ASN A 110 13.99 21.74 -14.92
C ASN A 110 14.74 21.68 -16.27
N VAL A 111 14.05 21.50 -17.40
CA VAL A 111 14.68 21.35 -18.74
C VAL A 111 15.46 22.60 -19.16
N ILE A 112 14.99 23.78 -18.76
CA ILE A 112 15.61 25.08 -19.09
C ILE A 112 16.29 25.74 -17.88
N SER A 113 16.30 25.09 -16.72
CA SER A 113 16.92 25.61 -15.51
C SER A 113 18.45 25.48 -15.56
N ASP A 114 19.15 26.54 -15.18
CA ASP A 114 20.61 26.49 -14.95
C ASP A 114 20.99 25.59 -13.77
N TYR A 115 20.02 25.27 -12.90
CA TYR A 115 20.19 24.44 -11.70
C TYR A 115 19.04 23.43 -11.59
N PRO A 116 19.11 22.27 -12.30
CA PRO A 116 18.05 21.27 -12.26
C PRO A 116 17.95 20.65 -10.87
N LYS A 117 16.73 20.56 -10.34
CA LYS A 117 16.46 19.88 -9.07
C LYS A 117 16.23 18.40 -9.32
N GLN A 118 16.72 17.55 -8.41
CA GLN A 118 16.33 16.14 -8.42
C GLN A 118 14.85 16.03 -8.00
N ILE A 119 14.05 15.34 -8.81
CA ILE A 119 12.63 15.10 -8.55
C ILE A 119 12.50 13.61 -8.19
N ASP A 120 12.01 13.32 -6.99
CA ASP A 120 11.75 11.94 -6.57
C ASP A 120 10.30 11.55 -6.91
N THR A 121 10.14 10.74 -7.96
CA THR A 121 8.83 10.23 -8.40
C THR A 121 8.51 8.83 -7.83
N THR A 122 9.34 8.28 -6.93
CA THR A 122 9.25 6.87 -6.50
C THR A 122 7.90 6.54 -5.87
N ASN A 123 7.42 7.38 -4.92
CA ASN A 123 6.14 7.16 -4.25
C ASN A 123 4.96 7.31 -5.23
N LEU A 124 5.01 8.30 -6.11
CA LEU A 124 4.01 8.54 -7.14
C LEU A 124 3.91 7.34 -8.09
N MET A 125 5.05 6.86 -8.57
CA MET A 125 5.15 5.70 -9.44
C MET A 125 4.59 4.43 -8.79
N TYR A 126 4.83 4.26 -7.49
CA TYR A 126 4.24 3.16 -6.71
C TYR A 126 2.70 3.27 -6.65
N ARG A 127 2.15 4.46 -6.36
CA ARG A 127 0.71 4.70 -6.31
C ARG A 127 0.02 4.44 -7.65
N ILE A 128 0.60 4.93 -8.75
CA ILE A 128 0.09 4.68 -10.11
C ILE A 128 0.08 3.18 -10.40
N LYS A 129 1.18 2.48 -10.15
CA LYS A 129 1.29 1.04 -10.38
C LYS A 129 0.32 0.23 -9.53
N LYS A 130 0.01 0.67 -8.31
CA LYS A 130 -1.03 0.04 -7.48
C LYS A 130 -2.40 0.11 -8.16
N PHE A 131 -2.81 1.28 -8.66
CA PHE A 131 -4.07 1.42 -9.38
C PHE A 131 -4.10 0.65 -10.70
N ILE A 132 -2.98 0.62 -11.43
CA ILE A 132 -2.87 -0.17 -12.66
C ILE A 132 -3.05 -1.66 -12.38
N LYS A 133 -2.44 -2.17 -11.30
CA LYS A 133 -2.60 -3.58 -10.88
C LYS A 133 -4.03 -3.93 -10.50
N ILE A 134 -4.75 -3.00 -9.86
CA ILE A 134 -6.17 -3.16 -9.52
C ILE A 134 -7.01 -3.23 -10.80
N GLY A 135 -6.87 -2.27 -11.70
CA GLY A 135 -7.71 -2.20 -12.91
C GLY A 135 -7.42 -3.30 -13.93
N THR A 136 -6.18 -3.78 -14.02
CA THR A 136 -5.83 -4.89 -14.93
C THR A 136 -6.22 -6.28 -14.41
N GLY A 137 -6.74 -6.39 -13.18
CA GLY A 137 -7.01 -7.68 -12.54
C GLY A 137 -5.75 -8.51 -12.26
N ILE A 138 -4.56 -7.93 -12.44
CA ILE A 138 -3.27 -8.60 -12.18
C ILE A 138 -3.04 -8.76 -10.67
N ALA A 139 -3.73 -7.97 -9.83
CA ALA A 139 -3.79 -8.14 -8.38
C ALA A 139 -4.15 -9.58 -7.98
N GLU A 140 -5.11 -10.23 -8.65
CA GLU A 140 -5.51 -11.61 -8.33
C GLU A 140 -4.48 -12.67 -8.74
N THR A 141 -3.52 -12.35 -9.60
CA THR A 141 -2.60 -13.35 -10.19
C THR A 141 -1.19 -13.28 -9.58
N GLU A 142 -0.67 -12.08 -9.29
CA GLU A 142 0.63 -11.93 -8.60
C GLU A 142 0.50 -12.05 -7.07
N GLU A 143 -0.57 -11.56 -6.45
CA GLU A 143 -0.76 -11.73 -5.00
C GLU A 143 -1.07 -13.18 -4.64
N LYS A 144 -1.79 -13.95 -5.46
CA LYS A 144 -1.99 -15.40 -5.22
C LYS A 144 -0.68 -16.19 -5.18
N ILE A 145 0.26 -15.89 -6.10
CA ILE A 145 1.54 -16.59 -6.18
C ILE A 145 2.48 -16.19 -5.03
N ILE A 146 2.34 -14.97 -4.48
CA ILE A 146 3.12 -14.48 -3.34
C ILE A 146 2.45 -14.81 -1.98
N SER A 147 1.12 -14.91 -1.93
CA SER A 147 0.34 -15.19 -0.72
C SER A 147 0.32 -16.66 -0.31
N GLU A 148 0.50 -17.58 -1.25
CA GLU A 148 0.46 -19.02 -0.96
C GLU A 148 1.65 -19.52 -0.11
N GLU A 149 2.71 -18.72 0.08
CA GLU A 149 3.92 -19.13 0.81
C GLU A 149 4.55 -17.99 1.65
N ARG A 150 3.78 -16.99 2.07
CA ARG A 150 4.23 -15.96 3.02
C ARG A 150 3.44 -16.10 4.33
N ASP A 151 4.12 -15.90 5.45
CA ASP A 151 3.47 -15.83 6.75
C ASP A 151 2.90 -14.42 6.96
N HIS A 152 1.77 -14.32 7.66
CA HIS A 152 1.22 -13.02 8.04
C HIS A 152 1.66 -12.72 9.48
N TYR A 153 2.61 -11.80 9.63
CA TYR A 153 3.13 -11.38 10.92
C TYR A 153 2.54 -10.05 11.35
N LEU A 154 2.15 -9.98 12.62
CA LEU A 154 1.78 -8.76 13.32
C LEU A 154 2.72 -8.64 14.54
N PRO A 155 3.73 -7.76 14.51
CA PRO A 155 4.64 -7.60 15.64
C PRO A 155 3.88 -7.24 16.91
N GLN A 156 4.10 -8.01 17.99
CA GLN A 156 3.54 -7.72 19.30
C GLN A 156 4.64 -7.22 20.23
N TYR A 157 4.46 -6.02 20.75
CA TYR A 157 5.41 -5.36 21.65
C TYR A 157 5.02 -5.56 23.11
N ASN A 158 5.95 -6.04 23.92
CA ASN A 158 5.79 -6.10 25.36
C ASN A 158 5.93 -4.70 26.00
N SER A 159 5.67 -4.59 27.31
CA SER A 159 5.72 -3.30 28.03
C SER A 159 7.09 -2.63 27.97
N GLU A 160 8.18 -3.39 28.05
CA GLU A 160 9.54 -2.87 27.98
C GLU A 160 9.87 -2.35 26.57
N GLU A 161 9.48 -3.09 25.53
CA GLU A 161 9.66 -2.71 24.13
C GLU A 161 8.87 -1.43 23.81
N LYS A 162 7.62 -1.32 24.27
CA LYS A 162 6.80 -0.11 24.08
C LYS A 162 7.44 1.12 24.71
N GLU A 163 7.99 0.99 25.91
CA GLU A 163 8.71 2.07 26.60
C GLU A 163 9.94 2.50 25.80
N VAL A 164 10.72 1.53 25.29
CA VAL A 164 11.88 1.81 24.43
C VAL A 164 11.49 2.52 23.13
N ILE A 165 10.39 2.11 22.49
CA ILE A 165 9.89 2.77 21.26
C ILE A 165 9.51 4.22 21.58
N LYS A 166 8.73 4.44 22.64
CA LYS A 166 8.30 5.79 23.05
C LYS A 166 9.49 6.69 23.38
N GLU A 167 10.41 6.22 24.22
CA GLU A 167 11.62 6.95 24.58
C GLU A 167 12.48 7.27 23.34
N SER A 168 12.59 6.34 22.39
CA SER A 168 13.33 6.56 21.16
C SER A 168 12.70 7.67 20.31
N MET A 169 11.38 7.66 20.15
CA MET A 169 10.66 8.71 19.42
C MET A 169 10.77 10.08 20.10
N GLU A 170 10.65 10.13 21.43
CA GLU A 170 10.82 11.36 22.21
C GLU A 170 12.24 11.94 22.06
N ASN A 171 13.24 11.09 21.91
CA ASN A 171 14.62 11.49 21.66
C ASN A 171 14.94 11.78 20.18
N GLY A 172 13.93 11.81 19.30
CA GLY A 172 14.07 12.17 17.89
C GLY A 172 14.59 11.05 16.99
N TYR A 173 14.53 9.80 17.44
CA TYR A 173 14.77 8.62 16.60
C TYR A 173 13.48 8.18 15.92
N PHE A 174 13.60 7.62 14.72
CA PHE A 174 12.51 6.96 14.02
C PHE A 174 12.44 5.49 14.41
N VAL A 175 11.23 4.92 14.40
CA VAL A 175 11.03 3.48 14.57
C VAL A 175 10.26 2.95 13.38
N SER A 176 10.77 1.90 12.74
CA SER A 176 10.14 1.32 11.55
C SER A 176 10.10 -0.20 11.63
N GLU A 177 9.04 -0.78 11.10
CA GLU A 177 8.93 -2.20 10.81
C GLU A 177 9.36 -2.43 9.36
N ILE A 178 10.30 -3.36 9.16
CA ILE A 178 10.83 -3.70 7.84
C ILE A 178 10.50 -5.16 7.56
N GLU A 179 9.59 -5.40 6.62
CA GLU A 179 9.27 -6.74 6.15
C GLU A 179 10.21 -7.14 5.00
N VAL A 180 10.89 -8.27 5.16
CA VAL A 180 11.83 -8.81 4.17
C VAL A 180 11.25 -10.07 3.57
N LEU A 181 11.15 -10.12 2.24
CA LEU A 181 10.69 -11.28 1.48
C LEU A 181 11.87 -11.95 0.77
N LEU A 182 12.08 -13.24 1.02
CA LEU A 182 13.09 -14.08 0.40
C LEU A 182 12.56 -14.83 -0.84
N MET A 183 13.49 -15.25 -1.69
CA MET A 183 13.20 -16.17 -2.80
C MET A 183 12.64 -17.50 -2.27
N LYS A 184 11.70 -18.09 -3.03
CA LYS A 184 11.03 -19.36 -2.71
C LYS A 184 12.01 -20.50 -2.41
N ASP A 185 13.03 -20.64 -3.25
CA ASP A 185 14.01 -21.72 -3.19
C ASP A 185 15.31 -21.29 -2.49
N SER A 186 15.23 -20.34 -1.54
CA SER A 186 16.41 -19.88 -0.79
C SER A 186 16.97 -21.02 0.06
N ALA A 187 18.14 -21.53 -0.32
CA ALA A 187 18.84 -22.56 0.44
C ALA A 187 19.57 -21.92 1.63
N MET A 188 19.51 -22.47 2.85
CA MET A 188 20.14 -21.91 4.05
C MET A 188 19.62 -20.50 4.39
N LYS A 189 18.31 -20.38 4.63
CA LYS A 189 17.62 -19.14 5.00
C LYS A 189 18.23 -18.50 6.24
N ALA A 190 18.70 -19.29 7.21
CA ALA A 190 19.33 -18.78 8.43
C ALA A 190 20.57 -17.92 8.14
N ILE A 191 21.37 -18.27 7.13
CA ILE A 191 22.53 -17.45 6.71
C ILE A 191 22.08 -16.14 6.09
N ARG A 192 21.01 -16.15 5.27
CA ARG A 192 20.48 -14.91 4.67
C ARG A 192 19.98 -13.99 5.77
N VAL A 193 19.20 -14.52 6.70
CA VAL A 193 18.72 -13.77 7.86
C VAL A 193 19.89 -13.17 8.63
N TYR A 194 20.93 -13.96 8.94
CA TYR A 194 22.12 -13.44 9.61
C TYR A 194 22.78 -12.27 8.86
N LEU A 195 22.97 -12.40 7.54
CA LEU A 195 23.53 -11.32 6.72
C LEU A 195 22.63 -10.07 6.70
N ILE A 196 21.31 -10.26 6.66
CA ILE A 196 20.32 -9.19 6.70
C ILE A 196 20.38 -8.46 8.04
N LEU A 197 20.38 -9.19 9.15
CA LEU A 197 20.49 -8.61 10.49
C LEU A 197 21.81 -7.85 10.66
N GLN A 198 22.93 -8.36 10.15
CA GLN A 198 24.22 -7.66 10.16
C GLN A 198 24.19 -6.36 9.33
N ALA A 199 23.60 -6.39 8.14
CA ALA A 199 23.47 -5.21 7.29
C ALA A 199 22.59 -4.13 7.94
N VAL A 200 21.53 -4.55 8.64
CA VAL A 200 20.67 -3.66 9.41
C VAL A 200 21.38 -3.11 10.64
N GLU A 201 22.04 -3.95 11.44
CA GLU A 201 22.79 -3.53 12.65
C GLU A 201 23.91 -2.52 12.35
N ALA A 202 24.46 -2.54 11.13
CA ALA A 202 25.43 -1.55 10.68
C ALA A 202 24.85 -0.14 10.46
N LYS A 203 23.52 -0.01 10.34
CA LYS A 203 22.82 1.24 10.00
C LYS A 203 21.76 1.66 11.03
N ALA A 204 21.22 0.72 11.80
CA ALA A 204 20.12 0.91 12.73
C ALA A 204 20.21 -0.04 13.92
N LYS A 205 19.58 0.33 15.04
CA LYS A 205 19.44 -0.56 16.20
C LYS A 205 18.23 -1.47 15.99
N ILE A 206 18.44 -2.78 16.01
CA ILE A 206 17.32 -3.74 15.96
C ILE A 206 16.67 -3.81 17.34
N LEU A 207 15.37 -3.54 17.40
CA LEU A 207 14.55 -3.74 18.59
C LEU A 207 14.12 -5.20 18.70
N ARG A 208 13.50 -5.74 17.63
CA ARG A 208 13.04 -7.13 17.58
C ARG A 208 12.95 -7.66 16.15
N THR A 209 12.73 -8.96 16.04
CA THR A 209 12.30 -9.63 14.81
C THR A 209 10.96 -10.34 15.03
N THR A 210 10.19 -10.54 13.97
CA THR A 210 8.97 -11.35 13.99
C THR A 210 8.98 -12.25 12.74
N PRO A 211 9.17 -13.58 12.89
CA PRO A 211 9.27 -14.32 14.15
C PRO A 211 10.58 -14.00 14.88
N ASP A 212 10.72 -14.49 16.11
CA ASP A 212 11.86 -14.15 16.94
C ASP A 212 13.20 -14.67 16.36
N LYS A 213 14.31 -14.24 16.95
CA LYS A 213 15.65 -14.59 16.44
C LYS A 213 15.92 -16.09 16.50
N GLU A 214 15.33 -16.82 17.45
CA GLU A 214 15.52 -18.26 17.58
C GLU A 214 14.80 -18.98 16.43
N ASP A 215 13.55 -18.62 16.17
CA ASP A 215 12.77 -19.16 15.05
C ASP A 215 13.42 -18.84 13.70
N LEU A 216 13.93 -17.63 13.53
CA LEU A 216 14.66 -17.25 12.32
C LEU A 216 15.93 -18.07 12.10
N ASN A 217 16.70 -18.34 13.16
CA ASN A 217 17.90 -19.16 13.08
C ASN A 217 17.59 -20.64 12.80
N ASN A 218 16.44 -21.12 13.30
CA ASN A 218 15.94 -22.46 13.06
C ASN A 218 15.18 -22.60 11.72
N GLU A 219 15.07 -21.52 10.95
CA GLU A 219 14.32 -21.46 9.68
C GLU A 219 12.81 -21.73 9.83
N ASN A 220 12.25 -21.47 11.01
CA ASN A 220 10.82 -21.60 11.36
C ASN A 220 9.99 -20.42 10.80
N PHE A 221 10.10 -20.18 9.50
CA PHE A 221 9.30 -19.21 8.77
C PHE A 221 9.24 -19.61 7.31
N SER A 222 8.17 -19.24 6.62
CA SER A 222 7.93 -19.57 5.23
C SER A 222 8.93 -18.85 4.33
N ARG A 223 8.70 -17.55 4.09
CA ARG A 223 9.48 -16.75 3.12
C ARG A 223 9.73 -15.31 3.54
N ASN A 224 9.02 -14.81 4.54
CA ASN A 224 9.13 -13.44 5.00
C ASN A 224 9.36 -13.38 6.51
N PHE A 225 9.85 -12.23 6.96
CA PHE A 225 9.96 -11.88 8.37
C PHE A 225 10.03 -10.37 8.53
N ILE A 226 9.68 -9.87 9.71
CA ILE A 226 9.68 -8.45 10.04
C ILE A 226 10.84 -8.14 10.99
N ILE A 227 11.50 -7.01 10.79
CA ILE A 227 12.52 -6.45 11.68
C ILE A 227 12.03 -5.09 12.16
N THR A 228 11.82 -4.93 13.46
CA THR A 228 11.57 -3.60 14.04
C THR A 228 12.89 -2.94 14.37
N VAL A 229 13.12 -1.74 13.82
CA VAL A 229 14.38 -1.01 13.93
C VAL A 229 14.16 0.40 14.48
N ILE A 230 15.12 0.86 15.29
CA ILE A 230 15.25 2.24 15.75
C ILE A 230 16.42 2.86 15.00
N HIS A 231 16.19 4.00 14.34
CA HIS A 231 17.16 4.56 13.42
C HIS A 231 17.10 6.10 13.32
N THR A 232 18.17 6.70 12.82
CA THR A 232 18.26 8.14 12.51
C THR A 232 18.44 8.41 11.01
N LEU A 233 18.68 7.37 10.23
CA LEU A 233 18.91 7.46 8.79
C LEU A 233 17.57 7.35 8.05
N PRO A 234 17.42 7.86 6.82
CA PRO A 234 16.25 7.56 6.01
C PRO A 234 16.06 6.04 5.87
N VAL A 235 14.83 5.54 6.07
CA VAL A 235 14.54 4.09 6.04
C VAL A 235 14.96 3.43 4.73
N GLU A 236 14.94 4.19 3.62
CA GLU A 236 15.42 3.74 2.31
C GLU A 236 16.91 3.34 2.31
N GLU A 237 17.76 3.96 3.13
CA GLU A 237 19.16 3.54 3.25
C GLU A 237 19.32 2.15 3.87
N ILE A 238 18.43 1.81 4.80
CA ILE A 238 18.39 0.50 5.45
C ILE A 238 17.83 -0.52 4.46
N LYS A 239 16.74 -0.19 3.76
CA LYS A 239 16.16 -1.05 2.71
C LYS A 239 17.14 -1.35 1.59
N ASN A 240 17.88 -0.35 1.12
CA ASN A 240 18.90 -0.54 0.08
C ASN A 240 20.03 -1.46 0.53
N ALA A 241 20.42 -1.41 1.81
CA ALA A 241 21.39 -2.35 2.36
C ALA A 241 20.85 -3.78 2.38
N ILE A 242 19.58 -3.98 2.76
CA ILE A 242 18.93 -5.30 2.76
C ILE A 242 18.77 -5.83 1.32
N LEU A 243 18.29 -4.99 0.39
CA LEU A 243 18.09 -5.35 -1.02
C LEU A 243 19.40 -5.72 -1.74
N SER A 244 20.56 -5.27 -1.22
CA SER A 244 21.86 -5.65 -1.77
C SER A 244 22.26 -7.10 -1.47
N ILE A 245 21.57 -7.75 -0.53
CA ILE A 245 21.81 -9.14 -0.16
C ILE A 245 21.12 -10.04 -1.18
N ALA A 246 21.88 -10.99 -1.72
CA ALA A 246 21.36 -11.95 -2.69
C ALA A 246 20.13 -12.69 -2.13
N GLU A 247 19.18 -12.99 -3.01
CA GLU A 247 17.95 -13.74 -2.70
C GLU A 247 16.89 -12.98 -1.88
N VAL A 248 17.12 -11.70 -1.58
CA VAL A 248 16.05 -10.79 -1.17
C VAL A 248 15.26 -10.37 -2.40
N VAL A 249 13.96 -10.68 -2.40
CA VAL A 249 13.04 -10.36 -3.50
C VAL A 249 12.47 -8.96 -3.33
N LYS A 250 12.07 -8.63 -2.09
CA LYS A 250 11.39 -7.38 -1.80
C LYS A 250 11.56 -7.00 -0.34
N VAL A 251 11.56 -5.70 -0.09
CA VAL A 251 11.59 -5.12 1.25
C VAL A 251 10.50 -4.06 1.33
N TYR A 252 9.62 -4.20 2.31
CA TYR A 252 8.61 -3.21 2.66
C TYR A 252 8.99 -2.54 3.98
N SER A 253 8.51 -1.32 4.19
CA SER A 253 8.73 -0.62 5.45
C SER A 253 7.51 0.21 5.83
N GLU A 254 7.18 0.18 7.11
CA GLU A 254 6.17 1.03 7.74
C GLU A 254 6.78 1.74 8.95
N GLU A 255 6.50 3.02 9.11
CA GLU A 255 6.97 3.80 10.26
C GLU A 255 5.94 3.75 11.38
N ILE A 256 6.38 3.40 12.59
CA ILE A 256 5.51 3.39 13.76
C ILE A 256 5.28 4.84 14.19
N LYS A 257 4.03 5.25 14.35
CA LYS A 257 3.67 6.59 14.83
C LYS A 257 3.45 6.58 16.34
N SER A 258 3.78 7.69 17.01
CA SER A 258 3.67 7.83 18.47
C SER A 258 2.22 7.70 19.00
N SER A 259 1.20 7.98 18.18
CA SER A 259 -0.21 7.80 18.54
C SER A 259 -0.59 6.36 18.89
N VAL A 260 0.17 5.39 18.37
CA VAL A 260 -0.09 3.95 18.55
C VAL A 260 0.31 3.46 19.95
N ILE A 261 1.11 4.23 20.71
CA ILE A 261 1.80 3.74 21.92
C ILE A 261 1.17 4.24 23.23
N ASP A 262 0.48 5.39 23.21
CA ASP A 262 -0.07 6.04 24.42
C ASP A 262 -1.48 5.58 24.82
N ASN A 263 -2.15 4.80 23.99
CA ASN A 263 -3.49 4.33 24.29
C ASN A 263 -3.47 3.09 25.19
N GLN A 264 -3.70 3.29 26.49
CA GLN A 264 -4.40 2.27 27.29
C GLN A 264 -5.71 1.96 26.55
N SER A 265 -5.79 0.78 25.94
CA SER A 265 -7.02 0.24 25.35
C SER A 265 -7.66 1.13 24.29
N GLU A 266 -6.95 1.39 23.19
CA GLU A 266 -7.60 1.77 21.94
C GLU A 266 -6.89 1.05 20.81
N VAL A 267 -7.55 0.00 20.32
CA VAL A 267 -7.29 -0.60 19.02
C VAL A 267 -7.46 0.53 18.01
N GLU A 268 -6.35 1.13 17.55
CA GLU A 268 -6.36 1.94 16.33
C GLU A 268 -6.64 0.98 15.17
N LEU A 269 -7.93 0.77 14.93
CA LEU A 269 -8.46 0.34 13.66
C LEU A 269 -7.77 1.17 12.57
N LEU A 270 -7.06 0.49 11.68
CA LEU A 270 -6.80 1.00 10.34
C LEU A 270 -8.11 1.57 9.83
N ASN A 271 -8.11 2.87 9.49
CA ASN A 271 -9.24 3.58 8.89
C ASN A 271 -9.68 2.86 7.62
N ILE A 272 -10.64 1.96 7.80
CA ILE A 272 -11.60 1.53 6.79
C ILE A 272 -12.78 2.47 7.03
N ASP A 273 -12.97 3.43 6.13
CA ASP A 273 -14.06 4.40 6.23
C ASP A 273 -15.42 3.72 6.43
N GLU A 274 -16.15 4.23 7.43
CA GLU A 274 -17.58 4.13 7.72
C GLU A 274 -18.23 2.73 7.79
N LYS A 275 -18.10 2.09 8.96
CA LYS A 275 -19.22 1.55 9.79
C LYS A 275 -18.63 0.92 11.06
N SER A 276 -18.36 1.73 12.08
CA SER A 276 -17.99 1.22 13.40
C SER A 276 -19.07 0.29 13.92
N ILE A 277 -18.72 -0.95 14.25
CA ILE A 277 -19.65 -1.91 14.87
C ILE A 277 -20.03 -1.39 16.24
N SER A 278 -21.23 -0.82 16.36
CA SER A 278 -21.74 -0.33 17.63
C SER A 278 -22.24 -1.49 18.48
N TYR A 279 -21.52 -1.82 19.55
CA TYR A 279 -21.96 -2.80 20.55
C TYR A 279 -22.90 -2.16 21.58
N SER A 280 -23.99 -2.85 21.93
CA SER A 280 -24.85 -2.52 23.07
C SER A 280 -24.12 -2.78 24.40
N ASP A 281 -24.60 -2.19 25.49
CA ASP A 281 -23.98 -2.36 26.81
C ASP A 281 -23.91 -3.83 27.25
N ASN A 282 -24.93 -4.63 26.89
CA ASN A 282 -24.93 -6.06 27.15
C ASN A 282 -23.90 -6.82 26.30
N GLU A 283 -23.75 -6.49 25.00
CA GLU A 283 -22.75 -7.12 24.13
C GLU A 283 -21.32 -6.78 24.60
N LYS A 284 -21.08 -5.54 25.05
CA LYS A 284 -19.80 -5.13 25.63
C LYS A 284 -19.49 -5.88 26.91
N MET A 285 -20.47 -6.06 27.78
CA MET A 285 -20.29 -6.79 29.05
C MET A 285 -19.88 -8.24 28.79
N VAL A 286 -20.52 -8.91 27.83
CA VAL A 286 -20.19 -10.30 27.46
C VAL A 286 -18.78 -10.41 26.87
N LEU A 287 -18.36 -9.47 26.00
CA LEU A 287 -16.99 -9.44 25.47
C LEU A 287 -15.94 -9.21 26.57
N LEU A 288 -16.23 -8.33 27.53
CA LEU A 288 -15.34 -8.06 28.67
C LEU A 288 -15.20 -9.29 29.59
N GLU A 289 -16.31 -9.95 29.93
CA GLU A 289 -16.30 -11.18 30.73
C GLU A 289 -15.50 -12.30 30.05
N ALA A 290 -15.58 -12.41 28.73
CA ALA A 290 -14.84 -13.41 27.98
C ALA A 290 -13.33 -13.13 27.95
N LEU A 291 -12.92 -11.87 27.79
CA LEU A 291 -11.53 -11.47 27.87
C LEU A 291 -10.95 -11.68 29.28
N GLU A 292 -11.74 -11.43 30.33
CA GLU A 292 -11.35 -11.74 31.73
C GLU A 292 -11.13 -13.24 31.96
N GLN A 293 -11.87 -14.08 31.25
CA GLN A 293 -11.73 -15.54 31.27
C GLN A 293 -10.67 -16.06 30.28
N ASN A 294 -9.89 -15.14 29.69
CA ASN A 294 -8.80 -15.42 28.76
C ASN A 294 -9.24 -16.05 27.43
N TYR A 295 -10.51 -15.88 27.05
CA TYR A 295 -11.00 -16.24 25.72
C TYR A 295 -10.60 -15.20 24.68
N LYS A 296 -10.45 -15.64 23.43
CA LYS A 296 -10.09 -14.76 22.32
C LYS A 296 -11.35 -14.26 21.63
N CYS A 297 -11.42 -12.95 21.43
CA CYS A 297 -12.51 -12.30 20.70
C CYS A 297 -12.02 -11.90 19.30
N TYR A 298 -12.80 -12.20 18.27
CA TYR A 298 -12.47 -11.93 16.88
C TYR A 298 -13.57 -11.11 16.20
N GLU A 299 -13.17 -10.14 15.39
CA GLU A 299 -14.04 -9.52 14.39
C GLU A 299 -13.66 -10.08 13.01
N ILE A 300 -14.58 -10.83 12.41
CA ILE A 300 -14.37 -11.51 11.13
C ILE A 300 -15.07 -10.70 10.05
N TYR A 301 -14.28 -10.06 9.18
CA TYR A 301 -14.75 -9.31 8.03
C TYR A 301 -14.81 -10.23 6.81
N VAL A 302 -16.01 -10.49 6.31
CA VAL A 302 -16.22 -11.37 5.15
C VAL A 302 -16.64 -10.53 3.97
N THR A 303 -15.77 -10.43 2.95
CA THR A 303 -16.05 -9.72 1.71
C THR A 303 -16.34 -10.72 0.59
N PHE A 304 -17.41 -10.49 -0.16
CA PHE A 304 -17.74 -11.27 -1.35
C PHE A 304 -17.10 -10.65 -2.59
N ALA A 305 -16.48 -11.49 -3.42
CA ALA A 305 -15.97 -11.04 -4.71
C ALA A 305 -17.10 -10.42 -5.58
N PRO A 306 -16.79 -9.42 -6.42
CA PRO A 306 -17.74 -8.86 -7.38
C PRO A 306 -18.34 -9.99 -8.25
N ASN A 307 -19.67 -10.01 -8.42
CA ASN A 307 -20.44 -11.06 -9.11
C ASN A 307 -20.65 -12.39 -8.37
N THR A 308 -20.39 -12.47 -7.07
CA THR A 308 -20.73 -13.67 -6.27
C THR A 308 -22.24 -13.96 -6.32
N VAL A 309 -22.63 -15.15 -6.78
CA VAL A 309 -24.03 -15.60 -6.84
C VAL A 309 -24.45 -16.22 -5.50
N MET A 310 -25.68 -15.97 -5.06
CA MET A 310 -26.25 -16.46 -3.78
C MET A 310 -25.46 -16.00 -2.53
N LYS A 311 -25.10 -14.71 -2.47
CA LYS A 311 -24.37 -14.11 -1.32
C LYS A 311 -25.04 -14.39 0.03
N SER A 312 -26.38 -14.28 0.11
CA SER A 312 -27.14 -14.56 1.33
C SER A 312 -27.01 -16.00 1.82
N VAL A 313 -27.10 -16.99 0.92
CA VAL A 313 -26.94 -18.42 1.25
C VAL A 313 -25.51 -18.72 1.69
N ARG A 314 -24.51 -18.13 1.02
CA ARG A 314 -23.09 -18.29 1.38
C ARG A 314 -22.78 -17.63 2.73
N ALA A 315 -23.34 -16.46 3.01
CA ALA A 315 -23.19 -15.79 4.30
C ALA A 315 -23.77 -16.66 5.43
N ALA A 316 -24.95 -17.23 5.24
CA ALA A 316 -25.57 -18.14 6.21
C ALA A 316 -24.74 -19.42 6.44
N MET A 317 -24.13 -19.98 5.38
CA MET A 317 -23.22 -21.12 5.52
C MET A 317 -21.98 -20.76 6.35
N ILE A 318 -21.39 -19.59 6.12
CA ILE A 318 -20.21 -19.12 6.88
C ILE A 318 -20.55 -18.94 8.36
N VAL A 319 -21.69 -18.30 8.67
CA VAL A 319 -22.17 -18.14 10.06
C VAL A 319 -22.35 -19.49 10.74
N ASN A 320 -22.97 -20.46 10.06
CA ASN A 320 -23.16 -21.80 10.62
C ASN A 320 -21.84 -22.54 10.83
N SER A 321 -20.91 -22.47 9.87
CA SER A 321 -19.58 -23.08 10.01
C SER A 321 -18.81 -22.51 11.20
N ILE A 322 -18.97 -21.23 11.50
CA ILE A 322 -18.35 -20.61 12.67
C ILE A 322 -19.02 -21.09 13.98
N GLN A 323 -20.34 -21.27 14.00
CA GLN A 323 -21.03 -21.87 15.16
C GLN A 323 -20.58 -23.32 15.42
N ASP A 324 -20.28 -24.08 14.37
CA ASP A 324 -19.78 -25.46 14.48
C ASP A 324 -18.35 -25.54 15.05
N LEU A 325 -17.59 -24.42 15.06
CA LEU A 325 -16.23 -24.32 15.61
C LEU A 325 -16.18 -23.99 17.11
N ASN A 326 -17.24 -24.29 17.88
CA ASN A 326 -17.38 -23.88 19.30
C ASN A 326 -17.15 -22.37 19.54
N CYS A 327 -17.43 -21.54 18.54
CA CYS A 327 -17.36 -20.09 18.68
C CYS A 327 -18.74 -19.53 19.05
N GLN A 328 -18.79 -18.68 20.08
CA GLN A 328 -19.99 -17.94 20.43
C GLN A 328 -20.08 -16.68 19.58
N ILE A 329 -21.14 -16.57 18.75
CA ILE A 329 -21.41 -15.36 17.97
C ILE A 329 -22.08 -14.31 18.86
N ILE A 330 -21.44 -13.15 18.99
CA ILE A 330 -21.93 -12.01 19.77
C ILE A 330 -22.74 -11.05 18.90
N LYS A 331 -22.26 -10.78 17.69
CA LYS A 331 -22.91 -9.86 16.77
C LYS A 331 -22.63 -10.23 15.33
N SER A 332 -23.60 -9.97 14.45
CA SER A 332 -23.34 -9.90 13.02
C SER A 332 -23.94 -8.63 12.45
N ILE A 333 -23.24 -8.01 11.50
CA ILE A 333 -23.73 -6.87 10.74
C ILE A 333 -23.70 -7.23 9.26
N PRO A 334 -24.87 -7.33 8.60
CA PRO A 334 -26.22 -7.23 9.18
C PRO A 334 -26.56 -8.46 10.06
N SER A 335 -27.68 -8.38 10.79
CA SER A 335 -28.06 -9.43 11.75
C SER A 335 -28.23 -10.79 11.05
N ALA A 336 -28.06 -11.89 11.78
CA ALA A 336 -28.16 -13.24 11.20
C ALA A 336 -29.49 -13.50 10.48
N ASN A 337 -30.57 -12.87 10.93
CA ASN A 337 -31.88 -12.93 10.28
C ASN A 337 -31.95 -12.09 8.99
N ASP A 338 -31.17 -11.02 8.91
CA ASP A 338 -31.11 -10.10 7.76
C ASP A 338 -30.10 -10.58 6.69
N LEU A 339 -29.13 -11.43 7.06
CA LEU A 339 -28.22 -12.08 6.12
C LEU A 339 -28.93 -12.98 5.09
N MET A 340 -30.15 -13.43 5.38
CA MET A 340 -30.99 -14.18 4.42
C MET A 340 -31.56 -13.29 3.31
N ASN A 341 -31.71 -11.98 3.55
CA ASN A 341 -32.23 -10.98 2.61
C ASN A 341 -31.11 -10.09 2.01
N TYR A 342 -29.87 -10.55 2.14
CA TYR A 342 -28.65 -9.81 1.84
C TYR A 342 -28.44 -9.61 0.33
N GLY A 343 -28.81 -8.42 -0.17
CA GLY A 343 -28.84 -8.12 -1.60
C GLY A 343 -27.73 -7.19 -2.11
N ASN A 344 -27.40 -6.11 -1.38
CA ASN A 344 -26.64 -4.98 -1.95
C ASN A 344 -25.31 -4.65 -1.24
N GLU A 345 -24.96 -5.29 -0.12
CA GLU A 345 -23.68 -5.06 0.54
C GLU A 345 -22.67 -6.14 0.11
N ASP A 346 -21.41 -5.73 -0.13
CA ASP A 346 -20.34 -6.62 -0.57
C ASP A 346 -19.58 -7.26 0.60
N TYR A 347 -19.90 -6.89 1.84
CA TYR A 347 -19.22 -7.40 3.03
C TYR A 347 -20.13 -7.47 4.27
N PHE A 348 -19.98 -8.52 5.06
CA PHE A 348 -20.62 -8.61 6.38
C PHE A 348 -19.58 -8.89 7.44
N VAL A 349 -19.88 -8.50 8.68
CA VAL A 349 -18.95 -8.67 9.80
C VAL A 349 -19.60 -9.54 10.87
N ILE A 350 -18.82 -10.41 11.49
CA ILE A 350 -19.24 -11.22 12.63
C ILE A 350 -18.26 -11.01 13.78
N SER A 351 -18.77 -10.71 14.97
CA SER A 351 -18.02 -10.69 16.21
C SER A 351 -18.22 -12.02 16.94
N VAL A 352 -17.14 -12.73 17.22
CA VAL A 352 -17.17 -14.05 17.87
C VAL A 352 -16.21 -14.16 19.03
N ILE A 353 -16.54 -15.03 19.99
CA ILE A 353 -15.68 -15.46 21.07
C ILE A 353 -15.28 -16.90 20.78
N SER A 354 -13.99 -17.17 20.67
CA SER A 354 -13.47 -18.54 20.55
C SER A 354 -13.18 -19.10 21.94
N GLU A 355 -13.82 -20.22 22.25
CA GLU A 355 -13.48 -21.02 23.44
C GLU A 355 -12.19 -21.85 23.24
N ILE A 356 -11.66 -21.88 22.02
CA ILE A 356 -10.48 -22.65 21.62
C ILE A 356 -9.30 -21.69 21.48
N ASP A 357 -8.10 -22.13 21.86
CA ASP A 357 -6.87 -21.34 21.72
C ASP A 357 -6.44 -21.13 20.26
N GLU A 358 -7.11 -21.79 19.32
CA GLU A 358 -6.92 -21.69 17.88
C GLU A 358 -7.82 -20.61 17.26
N ASP A 359 -7.25 -19.92 16.27
CA ASP A 359 -7.96 -18.88 15.50
C ASP A 359 -9.01 -19.56 14.60
N PRO A 360 -10.30 -19.22 14.73
CA PRO A 360 -11.37 -19.88 13.97
C PRO A 360 -11.32 -19.61 12.45
N ILE A 361 -10.44 -18.72 12.00
CA ILE A 361 -10.19 -18.46 10.58
C ILE A 361 -9.16 -19.45 9.99
N LYS A 362 -8.30 -20.05 10.83
CA LYS A 362 -7.34 -21.09 10.40
C LYS A 362 -8.03 -22.43 10.19
#